data_AF-A0A329T499-F1
#
_entry.id   AF-A0A329T499-F1
#
_cell.length_a   1.000
_cell.length_b   1.000
_cell.length_c   1.000
_cell.angle_alpha   90.00
_cell.angle_beta   90.00
_cell.angle_gamma   90.00
#
_symmetry.space_group_name_H-M   'P 1'
#
loop_
_entity.id
_entity.type
_entity.pdbx_description
1 polymer ?
#
loop_
_entity_poly.entity_id
_entity_poly.type
_entity_poly.pdbx_seq_one_letter_code
_entity_poly.pdbx_strand_id
1 'polypeptide(L)'
;MYGYRIGLGVGTAVTTFLIAGAATIELLGAGEAPGIGIVGVFVGLVVGLLAGVGVGVYAPRVSGRAVRALVAYATFGIAFVVIAGARYVNVPGADGVFVFPVHVGVSVVIAVSVALLADRGGPRNGS
;
A
#
# COMPACT_ATOMS: atom_id res chain seq x y z
N MET A 1 -16.94 12.57 6.69
CA MET A 1 -15.51 12.92 6.92
C MET A 1 -14.71 11.85 7.68
N TYR A 2 -15.32 11.00 8.52
CA TYR A 2 -14.59 9.92 9.23
C TYR A 2 -14.08 8.80 8.31
N GLY A 3 -14.90 8.34 7.35
CA GLY A 3 -14.52 7.25 6.45
C GLY A 3 -13.26 7.52 5.62
N TYR A 4 -13.02 8.78 5.24
CA TYR A 4 -11.82 9.19 4.52
C TYR A 4 -10.52 9.03 5.35
N ARG A 5 -10.56 9.35 6.64
CA ARG A 5 -9.41 9.21 7.55
C ARG A 5 -9.09 7.73 7.80
N ILE A 6 -10.15 6.94 8.00
CA ILE A 6 -10.05 5.50 8.19
C ILE A 6 -9.47 4.84 6.93
N GLY A 7 -9.97 5.21 5.74
CA GLY A 7 -9.47 4.69 4.47
C GLY A 7 -7.99 4.99 4.25
N LEU A 8 -7.55 6.22 4.49
CA LEU A 8 -6.13 6.60 4.40
C LEU A 8 -5.27 5.87 5.44
N GLY A 9 -5.74 5.77 6.68
CA GLY A 9 -5.04 5.05 7.74
C GLY A 9 -4.88 3.57 7.40
N VAL A 10 -5.95 2.90 6.98
CA VAL A 10 -5.95 1.48 6.61
C VAL A 10 -5.04 1.23 5.41
N GLY A 11 -5.18 2.02 4.34
CA GLY A 11 -4.35 1.85 3.15
C GLY A 11 -2.86 2.10 3.43
N THR A 12 -2.55 3.10 4.26
CA THR A 12 -1.18 3.32 4.73
C THR A 12 -0.68 2.15 5.57
N ALA A 13 -1.50 1.62 6.48
CA ALA A 13 -1.13 0.46 7.29
C ALA A 13 -0.80 -0.76 6.43
N VAL A 14 -1.65 -1.07 5.46
CA VAL A 14 -1.47 -2.21 4.53
C VAL A 14 -0.19 -2.03 3.73
N THR A 15 0.03 -0.85 3.16
CA THR A 15 1.20 -0.61 2.31
C THR A 15 2.49 -0.68 3.12
N THR A 16 2.52 -0.05 4.30
CA THR A 16 3.68 -0.08 5.19
C THR A 16 3.94 -1.49 5.71
N PHE A 17 2.88 -2.25 6.04
CA PHE A 17 2.98 -3.67 6.41
C PHE A 17 3.70 -4.47 5.34
N LEU A 18 3.27 -4.35 4.09
CA LEU A 18 3.85 -5.08 2.97
C LEU A 18 5.32 -4.73 2.76
N ILE A 19 5.64 -3.44 2.72
CA ILE A 19 7.01 -2.97 2.46
C ILE A 19 7.94 -3.36 3.61
N ALA A 20 7.56 -3.06 4.85
CA ALA A 20 8.41 -3.35 6.01
C ALA A 20 8.57 -4.86 6.21
N GLY A 21 7.51 -5.64 6.03
CA GLY A 21 7.58 -7.09 6.12
C GLY A 21 8.47 -7.70 5.04
N ALA A 22 8.29 -7.30 3.77
CA ALA A 22 9.12 -7.77 2.67
C ALA A 22 10.59 -7.39 2.85
N ALA A 23 10.86 -6.13 3.20
CA ALA A 23 12.23 -5.67 3.45
C ALA A 23 12.89 -6.41 4.62
N THR A 24 12.14 -6.71 5.68
CA THR A 24 12.67 -7.47 6.82
C THR A 24 13.05 -8.89 6.41
N ILE A 25 12.23 -9.57 5.60
CA ILE A 25 12.52 -10.91 5.08
C ILE A 25 13.77 -10.88 4.21
N GLU A 26 13.86 -9.90 3.31
CA GLU A 26 15.00 -9.75 2.41
C GLU A 26 16.31 -9.48 3.18
N LEU A 27 16.27 -8.59 4.18
CA LEU A 27 17.44 -8.19 4.98
C LEU A 27 17.93 -9.28 5.93
N LEU A 28 17.05 -10.12 6.45
CA LEU A 28 17.42 -11.23 7.34
C LEU A 28 18.00 -12.43 6.58
N GLY A 29 18.19 -12.28 5.27
CA GLY A 29 18.57 -13.34 4.36
C GLY A 29 17.32 -14.07 3.90
N ALA A 30 17.09 -14.10 2.59
CA ALA A 30 15.98 -14.81 1.95
C ALA A 30 16.04 -16.35 2.08
N GLY A 31 16.68 -16.86 3.14
CA GLY A 31 16.88 -18.27 3.42
C GLY A 31 15.63 -18.95 3.94
N GLU A 32 15.52 -20.25 3.63
CA GLU A 32 14.36 -21.13 3.83
C GLU A 32 14.00 -21.45 5.29
N ALA A 33 14.45 -20.63 6.25
CA ALA A 33 14.07 -20.77 7.64
C ALA A 33 12.66 -20.19 7.87
N PRO A 34 11.65 -21.00 8.25
CA PRO A 34 10.28 -20.54 8.47
C PRO A 34 10.18 -19.37 9.48
N GLY A 35 11.16 -19.27 10.40
CA GLY A 35 11.25 -18.18 11.37
C GLY A 35 11.44 -16.79 10.76
N ILE A 36 12.08 -16.66 9.61
CA ILE A 36 12.34 -15.35 8.97
C ILE A 36 11.04 -14.74 8.45
N GLY A 37 10.18 -15.55 7.85
CA GLY A 37 8.85 -15.12 7.42
C GLY A 37 8.00 -14.62 8.59
N ILE A 38 8.04 -15.29 9.74
CA ILE A 38 7.29 -14.89 10.95
C ILE A 38 7.78 -13.54 11.46
N VAL A 39 9.11 -13.34 11.54
CA VAL A 39 9.70 -12.06 11.95
C VAL A 39 9.30 -10.94 10.99
N GLY A 40 9.35 -11.21 9.68
CA GLY A 40 8.91 -10.25 8.66
C GLY A 40 7.46 -9.83 8.83
N VAL A 41 6.54 -10.78 8.99
CA VAL A 41 5.12 -10.50 9.21
C VAL A 41 4.91 -9.69 10.50
N PHE A 42 5.60 -10.04 11.58
CA PHE A 42 5.47 -9.34 12.85
C PHE A 42 5.97 -7.89 12.77
N VAL A 43 7.17 -7.67 12.20
CA VAL A 43 7.73 -6.33 11.99
C VAL A 43 6.82 -5.51 11.07
N GLY A 44 6.38 -6.10 9.97
CA GLY A 44 5.41 -5.50 9.07
C GLY A 44 4.15 -5.05 9.82
N LEU A 45 3.59 -5.91 10.68
CA LEU A 45 2.36 -5.62 11.42
C LEU A 45 2.54 -4.43 12.35
N VAL A 46 3.61 -4.44 13.14
CA VAL A 46 3.90 -3.36 14.10
C VAL A 46 4.08 -2.03 13.37
N VAL A 47 4.94 -1.98 12.36
CA VAL A 47 5.24 -0.74 11.63
C VAL A 47 4.02 -0.26 10.83
N GLY A 48 3.28 -1.20 10.23
CA GLY A 48 2.02 -0.93 9.54
C GLY A 48 0.97 -0.30 10.45
N LEU A 49 0.74 -0.87 11.63
CA LEU A 49 -0.19 -0.32 12.61
C LEU A 49 0.22 1.10 13.06
N LEU A 50 1.49 1.31 13.36
CA LEU A 50 1.99 2.63 13.76
C LEU A 50 1.77 3.68 12.66
N ALA A 51 2.10 3.35 11.42
CA ALA A 51 1.90 4.24 10.28
C ALA A 51 0.40 4.53 10.03
N GLY A 52 -0.44 3.50 10.09
CA GLY A 52 -1.88 3.62 9.89
C GLY A 52 -2.58 4.44 10.97
N VAL A 53 -2.24 4.21 12.25
CA VAL A 53 -2.75 5.02 13.37
C VAL A 53 -2.26 6.45 13.24
N GLY A 54 -0.98 6.67 12.96
CA GLY A 54 -0.43 8.00 12.73
C GLY A 54 -1.19 8.76 11.64
N VAL A 55 -1.36 8.14 10.47
CA VAL A 55 -2.10 8.76 9.35
C VAL A 55 -3.57 8.96 9.69
N GLY A 56 -4.24 7.99 10.33
CA GLY A 56 -5.65 8.12 10.72
C GLY A 56 -5.90 9.28 11.69
N VAL A 57 -4.99 9.49 12.64
CA VAL A 57 -5.06 10.58 13.64
C VAL A 57 -4.70 11.93 13.02
N TYR A 58 -3.62 11.98 12.23
CA TYR A 58 -3.06 13.23 11.74
C TYR A 58 -3.61 13.68 10.39
N ALA A 59 -4.30 12.83 9.62
CA ALA A 59 -4.88 13.14 8.30
C ALA A 59 -5.56 14.53 8.17
N PRO A 60 -6.30 15.05 9.18
CA PRO A 60 -6.92 16.37 9.09
C PRO A 60 -5.94 17.54 9.10
N ARG A 61 -4.72 17.32 9.59
CA ARG A 61 -3.66 18.33 9.73
C ARG A 61 -2.68 18.30 8.55
N VAL A 62 -2.85 17.37 7.61
CA VAL A 62 -1.95 17.15 6.49
C VAL A 62 -2.37 18.01 5.30
N SER A 63 -1.40 18.66 4.66
CA SER A 63 -1.63 19.49 3.48
C SER A 63 -2.13 18.67 2.27
N GLY A 64 -2.83 19.33 1.34
CA GLY A 64 -3.43 18.65 0.18
C GLY A 64 -2.46 17.83 -0.68
N ARG A 65 -1.18 18.24 -0.78
CA ARG A 65 -0.14 17.48 -1.50
C ARG A 65 0.24 16.19 -0.77
N ALA A 66 0.45 16.26 0.54
CA ALA A 66 0.80 15.09 1.35
C ALA A 66 -0.38 14.11 1.47
N VAL A 67 -1.62 14.63 1.50
CA VAL A 67 -2.84 13.82 1.33
C VAL A 67 -2.82 13.01 0.04
N ARG A 68 -2.49 13.62 -1.11
CA ARG A 68 -2.45 12.92 -2.41
C ARG A 68 -1.39 11.83 -2.44
N ALA A 69 -0.22 12.10 -1.87
CA ALA A 69 0.84 11.11 -1.72
C ALA A 69 0.36 9.92 -0.87
N LEU A 70 -0.36 10.16 0.23
CA LEU A 70 -0.95 9.10 1.06
C LEU A 70 -2.03 8.31 0.33
N VAL A 71 -2.86 8.95 -0.50
CA VAL A 71 -3.83 8.24 -1.36
C VAL A 71 -3.11 7.33 -2.36
N ALA A 72 -2.08 7.83 -3.03
CA ALA A 72 -1.29 7.06 -3.98
C ALA A 72 -0.63 5.87 -3.29
N TYR A 73 -0.01 6.12 -2.12
CA TYR A 73 0.64 5.12 -1.29
C TYR A 73 -0.34 4.01 -0.88
N ALA A 74 -1.48 4.39 -0.29
CA ALA A 74 -2.55 3.47 0.09
C ALA A 74 -3.06 2.64 -1.10
N THR A 75 -3.24 3.28 -2.26
CA THR A 75 -3.70 2.63 -3.48
C THR A 75 -2.70 1.60 -3.97
N PHE A 76 -1.40 1.91 -3.92
CA PHE A 76 -0.34 0.98 -4.30
C PHE A 76 -0.41 -0.30 -3.48
N GLY A 77 -0.46 -0.20 -2.14
CA GLY A 77 -0.51 -1.40 -1.29
C GLY A 77 -1.78 -2.22 -1.49
N ILE A 78 -2.95 -1.57 -1.65
CA ILE A 78 -4.21 -2.28 -1.91
C ILE A 78 -4.16 -3.00 -3.26
N ALA A 79 -3.72 -2.33 -4.32
CA ALA A 79 -3.56 -2.94 -5.64
C ALA A 79 -2.61 -4.15 -5.58
N PHE A 80 -1.52 -4.02 -4.82
CA PHE A 80 -0.56 -5.09 -4.62
C PHE A 80 -1.17 -6.30 -3.89
N VAL A 81 -1.94 -6.08 -2.82
CA VAL A 81 -2.66 -7.18 -2.14
C VAL A 81 -3.67 -7.86 -3.06
N VAL A 82 -4.42 -7.09 -3.84
CA VAL A 82 -5.46 -7.63 -4.73
C VAL A 82 -4.84 -8.52 -5.81
N ILE A 83 -3.77 -8.07 -6.45
CA ILE A 83 -3.08 -8.86 -7.48
C ILE A 83 -2.39 -10.08 -6.87
N ALA A 84 -1.76 -9.94 -5.68
CA ALA A 84 -1.23 -11.09 -4.94
C ALA A 84 -2.31 -12.14 -4.61
N GLY A 85 -3.47 -11.68 -4.15
CA GLY A 85 -4.62 -12.54 -3.85
C GLY A 85 -5.13 -13.27 -5.08
N ALA A 86 -5.22 -12.60 -6.23
CA ALA A 86 -5.64 -13.21 -7.50
C ALA A 86 -4.71 -14.35 -7.94
N ARG A 87 -3.41 -14.23 -7.67
CA ARG A 87 -2.44 -15.32 -7.88
C ARG A 87 -2.65 -16.48 -6.91
N TYR A 88 -2.87 -16.18 -5.63
CA TYR A 88 -3.08 -17.20 -4.60
C TYR A 88 -4.32 -18.07 -4.85
N VAL A 89 -5.42 -17.48 -5.33
CA VAL A 89 -6.65 -18.22 -5.63
C VAL A 89 -6.62 -18.96 -6.98
N ASN A 90 -5.45 -19.11 -7.61
CA ASN A 90 -5.24 -19.82 -8.88
C ASN A 90 -6.17 -19.33 -10.01
N VAL A 91 -6.36 -18.02 -10.15
CA VAL A 91 -7.03 -17.48 -11.34
C VAL A 91 -6.24 -17.93 -12.59
N PRO A 92 -6.86 -18.59 -13.58
CA PRO A 92 -6.15 -19.12 -14.74
C PRO A 92 -5.28 -18.07 -15.43
N GLY A 93 -3.98 -18.36 -15.59
CA GLY A 93 -3.02 -17.48 -16.24
C GLY A 93 -2.49 -16.32 -15.39
N ALA A 94 -3.00 -16.10 -14.17
CA ALA A 94 -2.57 -14.99 -13.32
C ALA A 94 -1.09 -15.07 -12.92
N ASP A 95 -0.56 -16.26 -12.67
CA ASP A 95 0.86 -16.45 -12.33
C ASP A 95 1.81 -16.16 -13.50
N GLY A 96 1.37 -16.45 -14.73
CA GLY A 96 2.15 -16.16 -15.94
C GLY A 96 2.13 -14.68 -16.33
N VAL A 97 1.04 -13.97 -16.01
CA VAL A 97 0.85 -12.56 -16.35
C VAL A 97 1.43 -11.63 -15.28
N PHE A 98 1.19 -11.92 -14.00
CA PHE A 98 1.59 -11.07 -12.87
C PHE A 98 2.87 -11.57 -12.19
N VAL A 99 3.92 -11.78 -12.98
CA VAL A 99 5.28 -11.96 -12.46
C VAL A 99 5.67 -10.76 -11.59
N PHE A 100 6.55 -10.96 -10.60
CA PHE A 100 6.82 -9.97 -9.56
C PHE A 100 7.10 -8.55 -10.08
N PRO A 101 7.93 -8.33 -11.11
CA PRO A 101 8.16 -6.98 -11.66
C PRO A 101 6.90 -6.36 -12.28
N VAL A 102 6.09 -7.15 -12.98
CA VAL A 102 4.84 -6.71 -13.61
C VAL A 102 3.82 -6.35 -12.53
N HIS A 103 3.72 -7.17 -11.49
CA HIS A 103 2.85 -6.92 -10.35
C HIS A 103 3.16 -5.56 -9.69
N VAL A 104 4.44 -5.30 -9.38
CA VAL A 104 4.88 -4.00 -8.85
C VAL A 104 4.53 -2.86 -9.83
N GLY A 105 4.84 -3.03 -11.11
CA GLY A 105 4.58 -2.02 -12.13
C GLY A 105 3.10 -1.65 -12.27
N VAL A 106 2.21 -2.64 -12.31
CA VAL A 106 0.75 -2.43 -12.39
C VAL A 106 0.25 -1.69 -11.15
N SER A 107 0.70 -2.09 -9.95
CA SER A 107 0.33 -1.41 -8.70
C SER A 107 0.77 0.05 -8.69
N VAL A 108 1.95 0.37 -9.22
CA VAL A 108 2.43 1.76 -9.37
C VAL A 108 1.58 2.54 -10.37
N VAL A 109 1.27 1.97 -11.54
CA VAL A 109 0.43 2.64 -12.55
C VAL A 109 -0.95 2.97 -11.99
N ILE A 110 -1.56 2.05 -11.24
CA ILE A 110 -2.85 2.29 -10.59
C ILE A 110 -2.72 3.42 -9.56
N ALA A 111 -1.70 3.37 -8.69
CA ALA A 111 -1.46 4.40 -7.69
C ALA A 111 -1.29 5.80 -8.29
N VAL A 112 -0.49 5.92 -9.35
CA VAL A 112 -0.29 7.18 -10.07
C VAL A 112 -1.59 7.64 -10.73
N SER A 113 -2.33 6.74 -11.38
CA SER A 113 -3.60 7.07 -12.03
C SER A 113 -4.61 7.65 -11.03
N VAL A 114 -4.75 7.04 -9.86
CA VAL A 114 -5.62 7.53 -8.79
C VAL A 114 -5.13 8.88 -8.25
N ALA A 115 -3.82 9.06 -8.07
CA ALA A 115 -3.24 10.33 -7.65
C ALA A 115 -3.55 11.48 -8.64
N LEU A 116 -3.41 11.21 -9.95
CA LEU A 116 -3.72 12.17 -11.01
C LEU A 116 -5.22 12.49 -11.09
N LEU A 117 -6.09 11.52 -10.84
CA LEU A 117 -7.54 11.75 -10.75
C LEU A 117 -7.90 12.60 -9.53
N ALA A 118 -7.26 12.35 -8.39
CA ALA A 118 -7.43 13.17 -7.18
C ALA A 118 -6.97 14.62 -7.40
N ASP A 119 -5.98 14.85 -8.28
CA ASP A 119 -5.54 16.20 -8.69
C ASP A 119 -6.59 16.96 -9.48
N ARG A 120 -7.35 16.28 -10.34
CA ARG A 120 -8.38 16.89 -11.20
C ARG A 120 -9.68 17.24 -10.47
N GLY A 121 -9.92 16.67 -9.28
CA GLY A 121 -11.12 16.92 -8.46
C GLY A 121 -11.01 18.06 -7.45
N GLY A 122 -9.88 18.80 -7.40
CA GLY A 122 -9.72 19.95 -6.51
C GLY A 122 -10.69 21.09 -6.86
N PRO A 123 -11.17 21.89 -5.89
CA PRO A 123 -12.04 23.03 -6.16
C PRO A 123 -11.42 23.91 -7.26
N ARG A 124 -12.18 24.19 -8.31
CA ARG A 124 -11.90 25.31 -9.19
C ARG A 124 -12.01 26.56 -8.33
N ASN A 125 -10.88 27.07 -7.86
CA ASN A 125 -10.80 28.43 -7.34
C ASN A 125 -11.05 29.35 -8.55
N GLY A 126 -12.33 29.62 -8.82
CA GLY A 126 -12.77 30.71 -9.65
C GLY A 126 -12.69 31.99 -8.84
N SER A 127 -11.85 32.89 -9.34
CA SER A 127 -11.76 34.34 -9.12
C SER A 127 -13.03 35.02 -8.66
#